data_AF-A0A6P0TPT5-F1
#
_entry.id   AF-A0A6P0TPT5-F1
#
_cell.length_a   1.000
_cell.length_b   1.000
_cell.length_c   1.000
_cell.angle_alpha   90.00
_cell.angle_beta   90.00
_cell.angle_gamma   90.00
#
_symmetry.space_group_name_H-M   'P 1'
#
loop_
_entity.id
_entity.type
_entity.pdbx_description
1 polymer ?
#
loop_
_entity_poly.entity_id
_entity_poly.type
_entity_poly.pdbx_seq_one_letter_code
_entity_poly.pdbx_strand_id
1 'polypeptide(L)'
;SLGGLTQGKVGFERDGTDLIIDLNKNGKFEQGKDLVVENFFAAQGRKKGSGYIEQVDNLSGAVILKESGVVKVGNNKNNKLEGTNKDDVLDGKKGNDRLTGKDGEDFLIGGEGNDNLSGGKGDDNLDGGKGKDKLNGAAGKDTLIGGGNADVLNGGNGNDTYQLNAKNAGGSKIIDTGGKDTLNLGGAQLSLGGLTKGKVGFERDGNDLIIDLNK
;
A
#
# COMPACT_ATOMS: atom_id res chain seq x y z
N SER A 1 14.06 -7.56 16.08
CA SER A 1 15.09 -8.58 15.77
C SER A 1 14.41 -9.93 15.72
N LEU A 2 14.54 -10.69 14.63
CA LEU A 2 14.14 -12.11 14.58
C LEU A 2 15.16 -12.96 15.39
N GLY A 3 15.35 -12.56 16.65
CA GLY A 3 16.42 -12.96 17.54
C GLY A 3 16.43 -14.47 17.72
N GLY A 4 17.19 -15.14 16.86
CA GLY A 4 17.42 -16.57 16.92
C GLY A 4 17.14 -17.36 15.66
N LEU A 5 16.70 -16.78 14.53
CA LEU A 5 16.64 -17.52 13.26
C LEU A 5 18.04 -17.62 12.63
N THR A 6 18.82 -18.64 13.02
CA THR A 6 20.04 -19.01 12.28
C THR A 6 19.66 -19.83 11.05
N GLN A 7 20.14 -19.40 9.89
CA GLN A 7 20.05 -20.14 8.64
C GLN A 7 20.60 -21.56 8.86
N GLY A 8 19.77 -22.59 8.67
CA GLY A 8 20.13 -23.99 8.83
C GLY A 8 19.39 -24.78 9.91
N LYS A 9 18.47 -24.18 10.69
CA LYS A 9 17.64 -24.90 11.67
C LYS A 9 16.12 -24.64 11.61
N VAL A 10 15.66 -23.79 10.70
CA VAL A 10 14.23 -23.77 10.31
C VAL A 10 14.12 -24.72 9.13
N GLY A 11 13.36 -25.79 9.31
CA GLY A 11 13.19 -26.84 8.33
C GLY A 11 11.79 -26.83 7.73
N PHE A 12 11.70 -27.11 6.44
CA PHE A 12 10.46 -27.54 5.81
C PHE A 12 10.53 -29.05 5.67
N GLU A 13 9.62 -29.75 6.29
CA GLU A 13 9.49 -31.20 6.18
C GLU A 13 8.15 -31.55 5.52
N ARG A 14 8.15 -32.60 4.71
CA ARG A 14 6.93 -33.15 4.12
C ARG A 14 6.57 -34.41 4.87
N ASP A 15 5.37 -34.46 5.41
CA ASP A 15 4.77 -35.68 5.96
C ASP A 15 3.50 -36.01 5.17
N GLY A 16 3.58 -37.02 4.31
CA GLY A 16 2.47 -37.41 3.43
C GLY A 16 2.00 -36.27 2.50
N THR A 17 0.78 -35.77 2.77
CA THR A 17 0.17 -34.63 2.08
C THR A 17 0.40 -33.30 2.77
N ASP A 18 1.05 -33.28 3.93
CA ASP A 18 1.12 -32.11 4.78
C ASP A 18 2.51 -31.47 4.72
N LEU A 19 2.57 -30.15 4.91
CA LEU A 19 3.82 -29.41 5.06
C LEU A 19 4.02 -29.07 6.53
N ILE A 20 5.14 -29.51 7.08
CA ILE A 20 5.58 -29.21 8.44
C ILE A 20 6.63 -28.10 8.37
N ILE A 21 6.47 -27.09 9.22
CA ILE A 21 7.40 -25.99 9.38
C ILE A 21 7.93 -26.04 10.81
N ASP A 22 9.19 -26.44 10.95
CA ASP A 22 9.88 -26.51 12.25
C ASP A 22 10.21 -25.10 12.73
N LEU A 23 9.45 -24.64 13.72
CA LEU A 23 9.62 -23.32 14.34
C LEU A 23 10.51 -23.37 15.58
N ASN A 24 10.72 -24.55 16.15
CA ASN A 24 11.39 -24.76 17.42
C ASN A 24 12.87 -25.18 17.27
N LYS A 25 13.31 -25.46 16.04
CA LYS A 25 14.70 -25.75 15.63
C LYS A 25 15.28 -27.06 16.13
N ASN A 26 14.43 -28.05 16.45
CA ASN A 26 14.83 -29.37 16.94
C ASN A 26 15.02 -30.40 15.81
N GLY A 27 14.60 -30.08 14.57
CA GLY A 27 14.58 -31.00 13.43
C GLY A 27 13.62 -32.18 13.59
N LYS A 28 12.59 -32.06 14.42
CA LYS A 28 11.59 -33.10 14.71
C LYS A 28 10.22 -32.49 14.90
N PHE A 29 9.22 -33.05 14.23
CA PHE A 29 7.83 -32.68 14.47
C PHE A 29 7.43 -32.83 15.95
N GLU A 30 7.03 -31.72 16.56
CA GLU A 30 6.42 -31.66 17.88
C GLU A 30 5.05 -30.98 17.79
N GLN A 31 3.99 -31.77 18.00
CA GLN A 31 2.61 -31.27 17.99
C GLN A 31 2.43 -30.15 19.02
N GLY A 32 1.95 -28.99 18.56
CA GLY A 32 1.78 -27.78 19.37
C GLY A 32 3.03 -26.90 19.49
N LYS A 33 4.17 -27.30 18.92
CA LYS A 33 5.38 -26.47 18.80
C LYS A 33 5.73 -26.13 17.35
N ASP A 34 5.34 -26.97 16.41
CA ASP A 34 5.54 -26.75 14.97
C ASP A 34 4.23 -26.44 14.25
N LEU A 35 4.34 -25.74 13.12
CA LEU A 35 3.20 -25.42 12.28
C LEU A 35 3.01 -26.52 11.23
N VAL A 36 1.79 -27.04 11.16
CA VAL A 36 1.37 -28.02 10.14
C VAL A 36 0.39 -27.34 9.19
N VAL A 37 0.69 -27.39 7.90
CA VAL A 37 -0.24 -27.03 6.83
C VAL A 37 -0.78 -28.33 6.24
N GLU A 38 -1.97 -28.71 6.68
CA GLU A 38 -2.62 -29.94 6.24
C GLU A 38 -2.97 -29.90 4.75
N ASN A 39 -2.80 -31.03 4.05
CA ASN A 39 -3.10 -31.23 2.63
C ASN A 39 -2.39 -30.26 1.67
N PHE A 40 -1.27 -29.68 2.08
CA PHE A 40 -0.46 -28.77 1.26
C PHE A 40 0.05 -29.44 -0.04
N PHE A 41 0.49 -30.69 0.04
CA PHE A 41 0.94 -31.48 -1.09
C PHE A 41 -0.16 -32.40 -1.63
N ALA A 42 -0.18 -32.56 -2.95
CA ALA A 42 -1.09 -33.50 -3.59
C ALA A 42 -0.82 -34.95 -3.14
N ALA A 43 -1.89 -35.67 -2.82
CA ALA A 43 -1.86 -37.13 -2.71
C ALA A 43 -1.44 -37.77 -4.04
N GLN A 44 -0.85 -38.98 -3.99
CA GLN A 44 -0.47 -39.76 -5.17
C GLN A 44 -1.59 -39.76 -6.21
N GLY A 45 -1.32 -39.23 -7.42
CA GLY A 45 -2.27 -39.18 -8.54
C GLY A 45 -3.12 -37.91 -8.68
N ARG A 46 -2.96 -36.87 -7.84
CA ARG A 46 -3.60 -35.55 -8.07
C ARG A 46 -2.58 -34.51 -8.58
N LYS A 47 -3.02 -33.57 -9.43
CA LYS A 47 -2.20 -32.42 -9.85
C LYS A 47 -1.84 -31.57 -8.63
N LYS A 48 -0.61 -31.02 -8.59
CA LYS A 48 -0.18 -30.04 -7.56
C LYS A 48 -1.24 -28.93 -7.44
N GLY A 49 -1.77 -28.72 -6.23
CA GLY A 49 -2.52 -27.51 -5.94
C GLY A 49 -1.57 -26.32 -5.94
N SER A 50 -1.96 -25.21 -6.57
CA SER A 50 -1.22 -23.94 -6.57
C SER A 50 -1.49 -23.12 -5.31
N GLY A 51 -1.65 -23.79 -4.17
CA GLY A 51 -2.16 -23.17 -2.94
C GLY A 51 -1.13 -22.23 -2.31
N TYR A 52 -1.54 -20.99 -2.05
CA TYR A 52 -0.91 -20.11 -1.07
C TYR A 52 -1.68 -20.24 0.25
N ILE A 53 -1.05 -19.92 1.38
CA ILE A 53 -1.73 -19.89 2.68
C ILE A 53 -2.68 -18.68 2.67
N GLU A 54 -3.97 -18.92 2.49
CA GLU A 54 -5.00 -17.87 2.46
C GLU A 54 -5.38 -17.40 3.87
N GLN A 55 -5.15 -18.22 4.90
CA GLN A 55 -5.50 -17.92 6.29
C GLN A 55 -4.66 -18.76 7.28
N VAL A 56 -4.22 -18.16 8.39
CA VAL A 56 -3.55 -18.86 9.51
C VAL A 56 -4.36 -18.64 10.78
N ASP A 57 -5.22 -19.60 11.14
CA ASP A 57 -6.21 -19.42 12.20
C ASP A 57 -5.79 -19.87 13.60
N ASN A 58 -4.50 -20.15 13.87
CA ASN A 58 -4.09 -20.59 15.22
C ASN A 58 -2.62 -20.34 15.61
N LEU A 59 -2.03 -19.22 15.17
CA LEU A 59 -0.86 -18.66 15.88
C LEU A 59 -1.40 -17.68 16.92
N SER A 60 -1.07 -17.88 18.21
CA SER A 60 -1.51 -16.92 19.24
C SER A 60 -0.96 -15.54 18.85
N GLY A 61 -1.85 -14.60 18.54
CA GLY A 61 -1.55 -13.33 17.87
C GLY A 61 -0.54 -12.42 18.58
N ALA A 62 -0.05 -12.78 19.77
CA ALA A 62 0.94 -12.04 20.53
C ALA A 62 2.40 -12.25 20.09
N VAL A 63 2.72 -13.25 19.27
CA VAL A 63 4.13 -13.59 18.93
C VAL A 63 4.52 -13.24 17.49
N ILE A 64 3.56 -13.14 16.55
CA ILE A 64 3.85 -12.76 15.15
C ILE A 64 3.56 -11.27 14.88
N LEU A 65 2.75 -10.61 15.72
CA LEU A 65 2.32 -9.21 15.51
C LEU A 65 3.03 -8.18 16.41
N LYS A 66 4.08 -8.55 17.16
CA LYS A 66 4.77 -7.57 18.02
C LYS A 66 5.79 -6.69 17.30
N GLU A 67 6.17 -7.02 16.06
CA GLU A 67 7.12 -6.20 15.28
C GLU A 67 6.63 -5.74 13.89
N SER A 68 5.46 -6.20 13.42
CA SER A 68 4.87 -5.79 12.13
C SER A 68 3.65 -4.89 12.36
N GLY A 69 3.36 -3.97 11.44
CA GLY A 69 2.10 -3.20 11.49
C GLY A 69 0.86 -4.07 11.27
N VAL A 70 -0.29 -3.44 11.11
CA VAL A 70 -1.61 -4.08 11.04
C VAL A 70 -2.12 -4.17 9.61
N VAL A 71 -2.86 -5.24 9.31
CA VAL A 71 -3.72 -5.33 8.13
C VAL A 71 -5.17 -5.15 8.58
N LYS A 72 -5.86 -4.13 8.07
CA LYS A 72 -7.26 -3.86 8.40
C LYS A 72 -8.08 -3.74 7.14
N VAL A 73 -9.19 -4.46 7.11
CA VAL A 73 -10.13 -4.47 5.98
C VAL A 73 -11.52 -4.05 6.47
N GLY A 74 -12.09 -3.08 5.77
CA GLY A 74 -13.43 -2.56 5.94
C GLY A 74 -14.51 -3.49 5.41
N ASN A 75 -15.71 -2.93 5.23
CA ASN A 75 -16.88 -3.61 4.70
C ASN A 75 -17.63 -2.66 3.74
N ASN A 76 -18.87 -2.99 3.37
CA ASN A 76 -19.63 -2.20 2.40
C ASN A 76 -20.28 -0.93 2.98
N LYS A 77 -19.76 -0.39 4.08
CA LYS A 77 -20.28 0.80 4.77
C LYS A 77 -19.10 1.70 5.10
N ASN A 78 -19.39 2.98 5.38
CA ASN A 78 -18.42 3.92 5.89
C ASN A 78 -17.68 3.37 7.11
N ASN A 79 -16.36 3.34 7.03
CA ASN A 79 -15.45 2.80 8.02
C ASN A 79 -14.46 3.86 8.48
N LYS A 80 -13.97 3.65 9.71
CA LYS A 80 -12.86 4.40 10.26
C LYS A 80 -11.75 3.40 10.60
N LEU A 81 -10.72 3.37 9.77
CA LEU A 81 -9.57 2.49 9.93
C LEU A 81 -8.37 3.32 10.37
N GLU A 82 -7.71 2.89 11.44
CA GLU A 82 -6.51 3.54 11.95
C GLU A 82 -5.39 2.51 12.07
N GLY A 83 -4.23 2.83 11.52
CA GLY A 83 -3.00 2.10 11.66
C GLY A 83 -2.30 2.31 13.01
N THR A 84 -1.01 2.03 13.01
CA THR A 84 -0.04 2.06 14.09
C THR A 84 1.16 2.91 13.64
N ASN A 85 2.23 2.97 14.43
CA ASN A 85 3.44 3.70 14.03
C ASN A 85 4.43 2.76 13.31
N LYS A 86 3.90 1.87 12.48
CA LYS A 86 4.57 0.81 11.74
C LYS A 86 3.89 0.67 10.38
N ASP A 87 4.56 0.03 9.45
CA ASP A 87 4.06 -0.24 8.10
C ASP A 87 2.76 -1.06 8.14
N ASP A 88 1.66 -0.42 7.75
CA ASP A 88 0.31 -0.96 7.80
C ASP A 88 -0.32 -1.13 6.41
N VAL A 89 -1.36 -1.96 6.32
CA VAL A 89 -2.21 -2.08 5.14
C VAL A 89 -3.66 -1.85 5.54
N LEU A 90 -4.29 -0.81 5.00
CA LEU A 90 -5.67 -0.43 5.28
C LEU A 90 -6.50 -0.45 3.98
N ASP A 91 -7.64 -1.14 3.98
CA ASP A 91 -8.53 -1.24 2.81
C ASP A 91 -9.97 -0.93 3.22
N GLY A 92 -10.53 0.18 2.75
CA GLY A 92 -11.88 0.67 3.08
C GLY A 92 -13.03 -0.13 2.47
N LYS A 93 -12.80 -0.74 1.30
CA LYS A 93 -13.80 -1.42 0.46
C LYS A 93 -14.85 -0.49 -0.15
N LYS A 94 -16.04 -0.36 0.44
CA LYS A 94 -17.09 0.52 -0.10
C LYS A 94 -17.62 1.40 1.00
N GLY A 95 -18.10 2.57 0.61
CA GLY A 95 -18.60 3.57 1.52
C GLY A 95 -17.68 4.77 1.51
N ASN A 96 -18.02 5.79 2.28
CA ASN A 96 -17.17 6.96 2.44
C ASN A 96 -16.30 6.73 3.67
N ASP A 97 -15.08 6.29 3.45
CA ASP A 97 -14.19 5.79 4.47
C ASP A 97 -13.20 6.85 4.95
N ARG A 98 -12.68 6.63 6.15
CA ARG A 98 -11.57 7.40 6.73
C ARG A 98 -10.46 6.45 7.14
N LEU A 99 -9.34 6.52 6.42
CA LEU A 99 -8.14 5.71 6.66
C LEU A 99 -7.02 6.61 7.19
N THR A 100 -6.25 6.14 8.16
CA THR A 100 -5.12 6.87 8.75
C THR A 100 -4.00 5.89 9.08
N GLY A 101 -2.85 5.99 8.40
CA GLY A 101 -1.67 5.14 8.58
C GLY A 101 -0.91 5.44 9.88
N LYS A 102 -0.41 6.67 9.99
CA LYS A 102 0.36 7.32 11.09
C LYS A 102 1.85 7.40 10.78
N ASP A 103 2.72 6.64 11.42
CA ASP A 103 4.14 6.61 11.05
C ASP A 103 4.40 5.24 10.42
N GLY A 104 5.32 5.12 9.47
CA GLY A 104 5.61 3.86 8.78
C GLY A 104 5.49 4.03 7.27
N GLU A 105 5.80 2.98 6.53
CA GLU A 105 5.52 2.92 5.09
C GLU A 105 4.17 2.23 4.89
N ASP A 106 3.10 3.01 4.75
CA ASP A 106 1.73 2.50 4.77
C ASP A 106 1.14 2.30 3.36
N PHE A 107 0.22 1.33 3.24
CA PHE A 107 -0.58 1.11 2.04
C PHE A 107 -2.08 1.32 2.34
N LEU A 108 -2.65 2.39 1.82
CA LEU A 108 -4.04 2.79 2.07
C LEU A 108 -4.87 2.72 0.77
N ILE A 109 -5.96 1.96 0.78
CA ILE A 109 -6.92 1.85 -0.31
C ILE A 109 -8.30 2.34 0.16
N GLY A 110 -8.83 3.40 -0.45
CA GLY A 110 -10.19 3.89 -0.20
C GLY A 110 -11.24 2.91 -0.72
N GLY A 111 -11.27 2.71 -2.04
CA GLY A 111 -12.12 1.71 -2.68
C GLY A 111 -13.25 2.35 -3.47
N GLU A 112 -14.51 2.07 -3.16
CA GLU A 112 -15.67 2.74 -3.77
C GLU A 112 -16.31 3.73 -2.80
N GLY A 113 -16.36 5.00 -3.15
CA GLY A 113 -17.00 6.04 -2.35
C GLY A 113 -16.17 7.32 -2.34
N ASN A 114 -16.51 8.27 -1.47
CA ASN A 114 -15.73 9.48 -1.31
C ASN A 114 -14.90 9.36 -0.02
N ASP A 115 -13.64 9.01 -0.17
CA ASP A 115 -12.78 8.58 0.91
C ASP A 115 -11.83 9.68 1.39
N ASN A 116 -11.37 9.55 2.63
CA ASN A 116 -10.34 10.41 3.21
C ASN A 116 -9.19 9.55 3.72
N LEU A 117 -8.04 9.63 3.04
CA LEU A 117 -6.83 8.87 3.34
C LEU A 117 -5.76 9.83 3.89
N SER A 118 -5.07 9.41 4.94
CA SER A 118 -3.91 10.09 5.50
C SER A 118 -2.80 9.07 5.74
N GLY A 119 -1.69 9.19 5.04
CA GLY A 119 -0.49 8.35 5.22
C GLY A 119 0.18 8.67 6.55
N GLY A 120 0.84 9.83 6.61
CA GLY A 120 1.38 10.40 7.84
C GLY A 120 2.87 10.65 7.72
N LYS A 121 3.72 9.93 8.47
CA LYS A 121 5.17 10.00 8.29
C LYS A 121 5.68 8.70 7.70
N GLY A 122 6.58 8.81 6.73
CA GLY A 122 7.16 7.66 6.03
C GLY A 122 6.73 7.69 4.57
N ASP A 123 7.24 6.76 3.78
CA ASP A 123 6.99 6.75 2.35
C ASP A 123 5.70 5.95 2.08
N ASP A 124 4.58 6.65 1.91
CA ASP A 124 3.24 6.03 1.89
C ASP A 124 2.69 5.84 0.47
N ASN A 125 1.80 4.85 0.31
CA ASN A 125 1.04 4.62 -0.92
C ASN A 125 -0.46 4.77 -0.65
N LEU A 126 -1.07 5.79 -1.25
CA LEU A 126 -2.49 6.11 -1.08
C LEU A 126 -3.22 5.96 -2.42
N ASP A 127 -4.23 5.09 -2.47
CA ASP A 127 -5.14 4.92 -3.61
C ASP A 127 -6.57 5.27 -3.20
N GLY A 128 -7.12 6.34 -3.77
CA GLY A 128 -8.51 6.76 -3.54
C GLY A 128 -9.53 5.77 -4.10
N GLY A 129 -9.22 5.14 -5.23
CA GLY A 129 -10.15 4.26 -5.92
C GLY A 129 -11.20 5.02 -6.76
N LYS A 130 -12.49 4.76 -6.53
CA LYS A 130 -13.58 5.38 -7.27
C LYS A 130 -14.31 6.38 -6.38
N GLY A 131 -14.34 7.63 -6.79
CA GLY A 131 -15.22 8.64 -6.22
C GLY A 131 -14.46 9.94 -6.02
N LYS A 132 -14.93 10.84 -5.18
CA LYS A 132 -14.23 12.12 -4.97
C LYS A 132 -13.44 12.02 -3.68
N ASP A 133 -12.16 11.72 -3.83
CA ASP A 133 -11.34 11.35 -2.71
C ASP A 133 -10.46 12.49 -2.22
N LYS A 134 -10.03 12.41 -0.96
CA LYS A 134 -9.04 13.30 -0.35
C LYS A 134 -7.88 12.48 0.17
N LEU A 135 -6.72 12.66 -0.43
CA LEU A 135 -5.49 11.96 -0.07
C LEU A 135 -4.49 12.96 0.50
N ASN A 136 -3.87 12.59 1.62
CA ASN A 136 -2.83 13.38 2.28
C ASN A 136 -1.64 12.48 2.63
N GLY A 137 -0.53 12.60 1.91
CA GLY A 137 0.72 11.86 2.17
C GLY A 137 1.39 12.31 3.47
N ALA A 138 1.51 13.64 3.62
CA ALA A 138 2.12 14.37 4.71
C ALA A 138 3.64 14.45 4.68
N ALA A 139 4.41 13.55 5.28
CA ALA A 139 5.88 13.69 5.28
C ALA A 139 6.56 12.39 4.85
N GLY A 140 7.30 12.44 3.76
CA GLY A 140 7.92 11.25 3.17
C GLY A 140 7.91 11.35 1.67
N LYS A 141 8.24 10.28 0.97
CA LYS A 141 8.08 10.18 -0.47
C LYS A 141 6.82 9.41 -0.77
N ASP A 142 5.74 10.13 -0.97
CA ASP A 142 4.42 9.53 -1.05
C ASP A 142 3.98 9.30 -2.49
N THR A 143 3.25 8.22 -2.73
CA THR A 143 2.54 7.98 -4.00
C THR A 143 1.05 8.16 -3.79
N LEU A 144 0.47 9.16 -4.47
CA LEU A 144 -0.95 9.50 -4.38
C LEU A 144 -1.64 9.20 -5.70
N ILE A 145 -2.50 8.18 -5.69
CA ILE A 145 -3.31 7.74 -6.83
C ILE A 145 -4.74 8.19 -6.57
N GLY A 146 -5.20 9.20 -7.32
CA GLY A 146 -6.56 9.71 -7.15
C GLY A 146 -7.64 8.72 -7.62
N GLY A 147 -7.34 7.93 -8.66
CA GLY A 147 -8.29 6.97 -9.19
C GLY A 147 -9.31 7.58 -10.16
N GLY A 148 -10.61 7.49 -9.87
CA GLY A 148 -11.68 8.00 -10.74
C GLY A 148 -12.35 9.23 -10.17
N ASN A 149 -12.91 10.13 -11.00
CA ASN A 149 -13.52 11.41 -10.60
C ASN A 149 -12.53 12.42 -9.98
N ALA A 150 -12.93 13.69 -9.84
CA ALA A 150 -12.01 14.74 -9.39
C ALA A 150 -11.67 14.63 -7.90
N ASP A 151 -10.38 14.58 -7.59
CA ASP A 151 -9.82 14.32 -6.27
C ASP A 151 -9.10 15.53 -5.68
N VAL A 152 -8.78 15.46 -4.39
CA VAL A 152 -7.83 16.38 -3.75
C VAL A 152 -6.62 15.58 -3.27
N LEU A 153 -5.47 15.81 -3.87
CA LEU A 153 -4.22 15.13 -3.55
C LEU A 153 -3.27 16.13 -2.89
N ASN A 154 -2.87 15.87 -1.65
CA ASN A 154 -1.88 16.66 -0.93
C ASN A 154 -0.67 15.79 -0.61
N GLY A 155 0.44 15.97 -1.32
CA GLY A 155 1.65 15.17 -1.06
C GLY A 155 2.29 15.56 0.27
N GLY A 156 2.55 16.87 0.44
CA GLY A 156 3.06 17.39 1.69
C GLY A 156 4.53 17.77 1.56
N ASN A 157 5.39 17.24 2.42
CA ASN A 157 6.84 17.43 2.36
C ASN A 157 7.50 16.15 1.85
N GLY A 158 8.43 16.30 0.92
CA GLY A 158 9.26 15.20 0.41
C GLY A 158 9.09 15.10 -1.10
N ASN A 159 9.59 14.04 -1.72
CA ASN A 159 9.51 13.94 -3.18
C ASN A 159 8.37 12.99 -3.55
N ASP A 160 7.23 13.57 -3.89
CA ASP A 160 5.98 12.86 -4.06
C ASP A 160 5.69 12.52 -5.52
N THR A 161 4.84 11.51 -5.72
CA THR A 161 4.33 11.12 -7.03
C THR A 161 2.81 11.19 -7.04
N TYR A 162 2.27 12.06 -7.89
CA TYR A 162 0.83 12.18 -8.12
C TYR A 162 0.45 11.42 -9.39
N GLN A 163 -0.46 10.45 -9.28
CA GLN A 163 -0.97 9.69 -10.42
C GLN A 163 -2.43 10.06 -10.70
N LEU A 164 -2.62 10.71 -11.84
CA LEU A 164 -3.91 11.01 -12.41
C LEU A 164 -4.05 10.28 -13.76
N ASN A 165 -5.29 10.10 -14.19
CA ASN A 165 -5.66 9.55 -15.48
C ASN A 165 -6.73 10.45 -16.12
N ALA A 166 -7.12 10.14 -17.36
CA ALA A 166 -8.09 10.97 -18.10
C ALA A 166 -9.45 11.14 -17.41
N LYS A 167 -9.84 10.27 -16.46
CA LYS A 167 -11.11 10.34 -15.74
C LYS A 167 -11.09 11.29 -14.55
N ASN A 168 -9.93 11.48 -13.91
CA ASN A 168 -9.80 12.35 -12.74
C ASN A 168 -8.94 13.60 -12.97
N ALA A 169 -8.11 13.65 -14.01
CA ALA A 169 -7.27 14.82 -14.29
C ALA A 169 -8.06 16.12 -14.42
N GLY A 170 -9.26 16.05 -15.01
CA GLY A 170 -10.20 17.18 -15.09
C GLY A 170 -10.85 17.49 -13.75
N GLY A 171 -10.36 18.52 -13.06
CA GLY A 171 -10.95 19.03 -11.82
C GLY A 171 -10.29 18.55 -10.53
N SER A 172 -9.33 17.63 -10.61
CA SER A 172 -8.51 17.28 -9.44
C SER A 172 -7.65 18.47 -9.01
N LYS A 173 -7.48 18.60 -7.71
CA LYS A 173 -6.62 19.61 -7.09
C LYS A 173 -5.40 18.92 -6.49
N ILE A 174 -4.22 19.29 -6.96
CA ILE A 174 -2.95 18.91 -6.34
C ILE A 174 -2.50 20.05 -5.43
N ILE A 175 -2.09 19.71 -4.22
CA ILE A 175 -1.49 20.59 -3.23
C ILE A 175 -0.13 20.01 -2.91
N ASP A 176 0.91 20.81 -3.09
CA ASP A 176 2.27 20.47 -2.71
C ASP A 176 2.81 21.55 -1.79
N THR A 177 3.59 21.15 -0.79
CA THR A 177 4.19 22.06 0.19
C THR A 177 5.72 21.99 0.23
N GLY A 178 6.35 21.08 -0.54
CA GLY A 178 7.77 21.13 -0.81
C GLY A 178 8.36 19.79 -1.18
N GLY A 179 9.31 19.80 -2.10
CA GLY A 179 9.77 18.56 -2.71
C GLY A 179 10.35 18.78 -4.08
N LYS A 180 10.86 17.70 -4.67
CA LYS A 180 10.94 17.56 -6.12
C LYS A 180 9.93 16.48 -6.53
N ASP A 181 8.76 16.91 -6.96
CA ASP A 181 7.62 16.03 -7.18
C ASP A 181 7.43 15.66 -8.63
N THR A 182 6.72 14.56 -8.84
CA THR A 182 6.38 14.03 -10.16
C THR A 182 4.86 13.99 -10.34
N LEU A 183 4.36 14.57 -11.43
CA LEU A 183 2.98 14.41 -11.86
C LEU A 183 2.92 13.47 -13.06
N ASN A 184 2.33 12.29 -12.87
CA ASN A 184 2.00 11.37 -13.94
C ASN A 184 0.53 11.51 -14.33
N LEU A 185 0.28 11.90 -15.58
CA LEU A 185 -1.07 12.11 -16.11
C LEU A 185 -1.66 10.88 -16.80
N GLY A 186 -0.92 9.78 -16.92
CA GLY A 186 -1.42 8.54 -17.53
C GLY A 186 -1.94 8.74 -18.97
N GLY A 187 -1.34 9.67 -19.71
CA GLY A 187 -1.78 10.06 -21.06
C GLY A 187 -2.86 11.15 -21.12
N ALA A 188 -3.33 11.68 -19.99
CA ALA A 188 -4.20 12.85 -19.96
C ALA A 188 -3.44 14.12 -20.38
N GLN A 189 -4.17 15.05 -21.00
CA GLN A 189 -3.61 16.33 -21.43
C GLN A 189 -3.49 17.29 -20.25
N LEU A 190 -2.32 17.89 -20.06
CA LEU A 190 -2.12 19.01 -19.13
C LEU A 190 -2.64 20.30 -19.79
N SER A 191 -3.68 20.91 -19.21
CA SER A 191 -4.19 22.22 -19.64
C SER A 191 -3.92 23.25 -18.54
N LEU A 192 -3.06 24.23 -18.84
CA LEU A 192 -2.66 25.27 -17.90
C LEU A 192 -3.37 26.58 -18.27
N GLY A 193 -4.52 26.83 -17.64
CA GLY A 193 -5.29 28.06 -17.83
C GLY A 193 -4.67 29.26 -17.09
N GLY A 194 -4.90 30.48 -17.59
CA GLY A 194 -4.47 31.72 -16.91
C GLY A 194 -3.00 32.10 -17.12
N LEU A 195 -2.26 31.35 -17.93
CA LEU A 195 -0.90 31.72 -18.32
C LEU A 195 -0.94 32.86 -19.34
N THR A 196 -0.40 34.01 -18.97
CA THR A 196 -0.07 35.06 -19.94
C THR A 196 1.08 34.58 -20.82
N LYS A 197 0.96 34.80 -22.14
CA LYS A 197 2.00 34.46 -23.13
C LYS A 197 3.39 34.90 -22.65
N GLY A 198 4.34 33.96 -22.58
CA GLY A 198 5.72 34.22 -22.14
C GLY A 198 6.12 33.57 -20.82
N LYS A 199 5.16 33.17 -19.97
CA LYS A 199 5.45 32.60 -18.64
C LYS A 199 5.75 31.10 -18.61
N VAL A 200 5.65 30.42 -19.75
CA VAL A 200 5.93 28.98 -19.83
C VAL A 200 7.27 28.78 -20.52
N GLY A 201 8.27 28.45 -19.73
CA GLY A 201 9.51 27.85 -20.19
C GLY A 201 9.37 26.34 -20.30
N PHE A 202 9.91 25.78 -21.37
CA PHE A 202 10.18 24.35 -21.43
C PHE A 202 11.69 24.18 -21.41
N GLU A 203 12.19 23.39 -20.48
CA GLU A 203 13.59 23.03 -20.38
C GLU A 203 13.70 21.51 -20.27
N ARG A 204 14.80 20.96 -20.75
CA ARG A 204 15.07 19.53 -20.62
C ARG A 204 16.22 19.36 -19.64
N ASP A 205 16.00 18.61 -18.57
CA ASP A 205 17.06 18.18 -17.66
C ASP A 205 17.22 16.66 -17.80
N GLY A 206 18.30 16.23 -18.47
CA GLY A 206 18.49 14.82 -18.83
C GLY A 206 17.35 14.27 -19.70
N ASN A 207 16.55 13.36 -19.13
CA ASN A 207 15.39 12.76 -19.80
C ASN A 207 14.06 13.38 -19.39
N ASP A 208 14.09 14.40 -18.52
CA ASP A 208 12.90 15.02 -17.96
C ASP A 208 12.57 16.32 -18.70
N LEU A 209 11.28 16.56 -18.92
CA LEU A 209 10.76 17.83 -19.40
C LEU A 209 10.36 18.67 -18.18
N ILE A 210 11.11 19.74 -17.95
CA ILE A 210 10.79 20.78 -16.97
C ILE A 210 9.87 21.80 -17.65
N ILE A 211 8.74 22.08 -17.00
CA ILE A 211 7.84 23.16 -17.39
C ILE A 211 7.96 24.25 -16.32
N ASP A 212 8.69 25.32 -16.63
CA ASP A 212 8.82 26.50 -15.78
C ASP A 212 7.65 27.45 -16.03
N LEU A 213 6.86 27.75 -15.00
CA LEU A 213 5.68 28.61 -15.10
C LEU A 213 5.94 30.08 -14.68
N ASN A 214 7.20 30.43 -14.42
CA ASN A 214 7.63 31.73 -13.90
C ASN A 214 8.62 32.48 -14.82
N LYS A 215 8.76 32.05 -16.08
CA LYS A 215 9.74 32.63 -17.01
C LYS A 215 9.37 34.01 -17.55
#